data_AF-A0A1C5Z3I7-F1
#
_entry.id   AF-A0A1C5Z3I7-F1
#
_cell.length_a   1.000
_cell.length_b   1.000
_cell.length_c   1.000
_cell.angle_alpha   90.00
_cell.angle_beta   90.00
_cell.angle_gamma   90.00
#
_symmetry.space_group_name_H-M   'P 1'
#
loop_
_entity.id
_entity.type
_entity.pdbx_description
1 polymer ?
#
loop_
_entity_poly.entity_id
_entity_poly.type
_entity_poly.pdbx_seq_one_letter_code
_entity_poly.pdbx_strand_id
1 'polypeptide(L)'
;MVIENKDFEELIDQYDRENAFFYCDPPYYEAEDCYAVEFPKQDHQRLHDVLLKCKGHVMVSYNCCPYILELYKEFYIFRTVRPNNMSQTAGSTYEELVMTNYDPRKSERGSHQFTLFSLENENDEEELRYELIHIPAAV
;
A
#
# COMPACT_ATOMS: atom_id res chain seq x y z
N MET A 1 -8.20 21.29 -5.46
CA MET A 1 -7.87 20.31 -4.42
C MET A 1 -9.02 20.27 -3.45
N VAL A 2 -9.54 19.08 -3.15
CA VAL A 2 -10.66 18.87 -2.23
C VAL A 2 -10.09 18.12 -1.02
N ILE A 3 -10.52 18.48 0.19
CA ILE A 3 -10.17 17.81 1.43
C ILE A 3 -11.48 17.44 2.11
N GLU A 4 -11.64 16.16 2.46
CA GLU A 4 -12.84 15.62 3.10
C GLU A 4 -12.47 14.80 4.34
N ASN A 5 -13.36 14.78 5.32
CA ASN A 5 -13.26 13.97 6.53
C ASN A 5 -14.53 13.11 6.62
N LYS A 6 -14.46 11.89 6.10
CA LYS A 6 -15.55 10.91 6.00
C LYS A 6 -14.99 9.50 6.19
N ASP A 7 -15.88 8.52 6.36
CA ASP A 7 -15.52 7.10 6.32
C ASP A 7 -14.93 6.74 4.93
N PHE A 8 -13.94 5.84 4.93
CA PHE A 8 -13.21 5.49 3.71
C PHE A 8 -14.12 4.82 2.67
N GLU A 9 -15.13 4.04 3.09
CA GLU A 9 -16.06 3.38 2.18
C GLU A 9 -16.87 4.41 1.40
N GLU A 10 -17.34 5.47 2.08
CA GLU A 10 -18.09 6.55 1.44
C GLU A 10 -17.24 7.31 0.42
N LEU A 11 -15.97 7.58 0.74
CA LEU A 11 -15.07 8.29 -0.16
C LEU A 11 -14.72 7.45 -1.39
N ILE A 12 -14.41 6.17 -1.19
CA ILE A 12 -14.07 5.28 -2.29
C ILE A 12 -15.28 5.11 -3.22
N ASP A 13 -16.47 4.83 -2.69
CA ASP A 13 -17.70 4.67 -3.49
C ASP A 13 -18.05 5.95 -4.27
N GLN A 14 -17.92 7.13 -3.64
CA GLN A 14 -18.19 8.42 -4.28
C GLN A 14 -17.26 8.71 -5.48
N TYR A 15 -16.01 8.27 -5.41
CA TYR A 15 -14.99 8.60 -6.40
C TYR A 15 -14.63 7.48 -7.37
N ASP A 16 -15.15 6.26 -7.16
CA ASP A 16 -14.79 5.09 -7.96
C ASP A 16 -15.31 5.19 -9.41
N ARG A 17 -14.38 4.99 -10.35
CA ARG A 17 -14.56 5.10 -11.79
C ARG A 17 -13.34 4.48 -12.47
N GLU A 18 -13.49 4.07 -13.72
CA GLU A 18 -12.45 3.34 -14.48
C GLU A 18 -11.11 4.07 -14.55
N ASN A 19 -11.10 5.40 -14.51
CA ASN A 19 -9.88 6.21 -14.57
C ASN A 19 -9.43 6.77 -13.19
N ALA A 20 -10.02 6.30 -12.09
CA ALA A 20 -9.56 6.64 -10.75
C ALA A 20 -8.32 5.80 -10.36
N PHE A 21 -7.50 6.39 -9.51
CA PHE A 21 -6.43 5.71 -8.81
C PHE A 21 -6.55 6.01 -7.32
N PHE A 22 -6.68 4.97 -6.50
CA PHE A 22 -6.75 5.06 -5.05
C PHE A 22 -5.42 4.59 -4.45
N TYR A 23 -4.81 5.45 -3.63
CA TYR A 23 -3.74 5.05 -2.73
C TYR A 23 -4.28 5.06 -1.30
N CYS A 24 -4.13 3.95 -0.59
CA CYS A 24 -4.61 3.78 0.77
C CYS A 24 -3.45 3.42 1.71
N ASP A 25 -3.36 4.15 2.81
CA ASP A 25 -2.38 3.94 3.89
C ASP A 25 -3.11 3.90 5.25
N PRO A 26 -3.83 2.80 5.55
CA PRO A 26 -4.61 2.68 6.77
C PRO A 26 -3.71 2.49 7.99
N PRO A 27 -4.22 2.65 9.22
CA PRO A 27 -3.52 2.19 10.42
C PRO A 27 -3.11 0.71 10.26
N TYR A 28 -1.84 0.40 10.50
CA TYR A 28 -1.31 -0.95 10.28
C TYR A 28 -1.86 -1.95 11.31
N TYR A 29 -2.04 -3.20 10.87
CA TYR A 29 -2.64 -4.26 11.68
C TYR A 29 -1.79 -4.57 12.90
N GLU A 30 -2.41 -4.62 14.09
CA GLU A 30 -1.75 -4.81 15.40
C GLU A 30 -0.65 -3.77 15.72
N ALA A 31 -0.70 -2.61 15.06
CA ALA A 31 0.16 -1.46 15.36
C ALA A 31 -0.61 -0.32 16.02
N GLU A 32 -1.70 -0.64 16.73
CA GLU A 32 -2.66 0.30 17.31
C GLU A 32 -2.00 1.33 18.24
N ASP A 33 -0.95 0.93 18.99
CA ASP A 33 -0.17 1.85 19.85
C ASP A 33 0.51 2.99 19.08
N CYS A 34 0.69 2.86 17.76
CA CYS A 34 1.28 3.87 16.90
C CYS A 34 0.25 4.83 16.29
N TYR A 35 -1.06 4.57 16.46
CA TYR A 35 -2.14 5.36 15.85
C TYR A 35 -3.10 5.90 16.92
N ALA A 36 -3.58 7.12 16.72
CA ALA A 36 -4.49 7.76 17.68
C ALA A 36 -5.93 7.20 17.65
N VAL A 37 -6.25 6.37 16.66
CA VAL A 37 -7.59 5.84 16.41
C VAL A 37 -7.48 4.33 16.20
N GLU A 38 -8.38 3.58 16.83
CA GLU A 38 -8.49 2.14 16.65
C GLU A 38 -8.96 1.83 15.23
N PHE A 39 -8.29 0.86 14.58
CA PHE A 39 -8.70 0.33 13.29
C PHE A 39 -8.85 -1.19 13.45
N PRO A 40 -10.01 -1.65 13.95
CA PRO A 40 -10.19 -3.04 14.30
C PRO A 40 -10.06 -3.95 13.07
N LYS A 41 -9.79 -5.23 13.32
CA LYS A 41 -9.76 -6.28 12.29
C LYS A 41 -10.92 -6.25 11.29
N GLN A 42 -12.12 -5.84 11.74
CA GLN A 42 -13.31 -5.71 10.89
C GLN A 42 -13.18 -4.57 9.87
N ASP A 43 -12.52 -3.47 10.22
CA ASP A 43 -12.32 -2.34 9.32
C ASP A 43 -11.22 -2.63 8.29
N HIS A 44 -10.21 -3.40 8.65
CA HIS A 44 -9.25 -3.96 7.68
C HIS A 44 -9.97 -4.81 6.62
N GLN A 45 -10.93 -5.65 7.05
CA GLN A 45 -11.76 -6.44 6.13
C GLN A 45 -12.67 -5.56 5.28
N ARG A 46 -13.35 -4.56 5.86
CA ARG A 46 -14.19 -3.60 5.12
C ARG A 46 -13.39 -2.88 4.03
N LEU A 47 -12.20 -2.40 4.37
CA LEU A 47 -11.31 -1.76 3.40
C LEU A 47 -10.97 -2.71 2.26
N HIS A 48 -10.53 -3.93 2.57
CA HIS A 48 -10.27 -4.94 1.54
C HIS A 48 -11.49 -5.15 0.63
N ASP A 49 -12.67 -5.35 1.20
CA ASP A 49 -13.89 -5.70 0.46
C ASP A 49 -14.35 -4.60 -0.49
N VAL A 50 -14.12 -3.33 -0.12
CA VAL A 50 -14.39 -2.18 -0.99
C VAL A 50 -13.33 -2.08 -2.09
N LEU A 51 -12.04 -2.19 -1.74
CA LEU A 51 -10.94 -2.10 -2.69
C LEU A 51 -10.98 -3.21 -3.76
N LEU A 52 -11.42 -4.42 -3.38
CA LEU A 52 -11.59 -5.55 -4.29
C LEU A 52 -12.66 -5.28 -5.37
N LYS A 53 -13.65 -4.44 -5.07
CA LYS A 53 -14.78 -4.12 -5.95
C LYS A 53 -14.56 -2.84 -6.78
N CYS A 54 -13.50 -2.09 -6.52
CA CYS A 54 -13.19 -0.86 -7.24
C CYS A 54 -13.04 -1.11 -8.75
N LYS A 55 -13.63 -0.23 -9.55
CA LYS A 55 -13.44 -0.18 -11.01
C LYS A 55 -12.08 0.43 -11.35
N GLY A 56 -11.63 1.39 -10.55
CA GLY A 56 -10.33 2.04 -10.71
C GLY A 56 -9.15 1.18 -10.27
N HIS A 57 -7.95 1.71 -10.47
CA HIS A 57 -6.73 1.11 -9.93
C HIS A 57 -6.57 1.42 -8.45
N VAL A 58 -6.09 0.44 -7.70
CA VAL A 58 -5.87 0.54 -6.26
C VAL A 58 -4.43 0.17 -5.93
N MET A 59 -3.83 0.92 -5.00
CA MET A 59 -2.60 0.59 -4.30
C MET A 59 -2.80 0.76 -2.79
N VAL A 60 -2.37 -0.19 -2.00
CA VAL A 60 -2.47 -0.13 -0.53
C VAL A 60 -1.16 -0.58 0.13
N SER A 61 -0.72 0.16 1.15
CA SER A 61 0.45 -0.17 1.99
C SER A 61 0.04 -0.80 3.32
N TYR A 62 0.83 -1.76 3.80
CA TYR A 62 0.62 -2.44 5.08
C TYR A 62 1.93 -2.97 5.68
N ASN A 63 1.87 -3.39 6.95
CA ASN A 63 2.88 -4.23 7.57
C ASN A 63 2.88 -5.67 7.02
N CYS A 64 4.05 -6.28 6.93
CA CYS A 64 4.18 -7.69 6.52
C CYS A 64 3.78 -8.63 7.66
N CYS A 65 2.55 -9.15 7.62
CA CYS A 65 2.09 -10.19 8.56
C CYS A 65 1.21 -11.25 7.86
N PRO A 66 1.08 -12.46 8.44
CA PRO A 66 0.30 -13.53 7.83
C PRO A 66 -1.17 -13.17 7.58
N TYR A 67 -1.77 -12.35 8.45
CA TYR A 67 -3.15 -11.93 8.28
C TYR A 67 -3.35 -11.06 7.04
N ILE A 68 -2.51 -10.05 6.83
CA ILE A 68 -2.61 -9.16 5.67
C ILE A 68 -2.31 -9.91 4.36
N LEU A 69 -1.33 -10.82 4.36
CA LEU A 69 -1.02 -11.66 3.20
C LEU A 69 -2.21 -12.52 2.76
N GLU A 70 -2.93 -13.11 3.72
CA GLU A 70 -4.15 -13.89 3.42
C GLU A 70 -5.31 -12.98 3.02
N LEU A 71 -5.46 -11.83 3.67
CA LEU A 71 -6.55 -10.88 3.41
C LEU A 71 -6.51 -10.35 1.97
N TYR A 72 -5.33 -10.10 1.41
CA TYR A 72 -5.15 -9.51 0.08
C TYR A 72 -4.65 -10.51 -0.98
N LYS A 73 -4.99 -11.80 -0.87
CA LYS A 73 -4.56 -12.84 -1.84
C LYS A 73 -5.11 -12.62 -3.27
N GLU A 74 -6.10 -11.76 -3.45
CA GLU A 74 -6.65 -11.35 -4.74
C GLU A 74 -5.81 -10.24 -5.42
N PHE A 75 -4.78 -9.73 -4.75
CA PHE A 75 -3.94 -8.62 -5.22
C PHE A 75 -2.54 -9.11 -5.63
N TYR A 76 -1.84 -8.31 -6.41
CA TYR A 76 -0.38 -8.44 -6.56
C TYR A 76 0.27 -7.93 -5.28
N ILE A 77 1.20 -8.68 -4.69
CA ILE A 77 1.86 -8.29 -3.43
C ILE A 77 3.36 -8.13 -3.65
N PHE A 78 3.85 -6.93 -3.38
CA PHE A 78 5.26 -6.60 -3.35
C PHE A 78 5.70 -6.43 -1.89
N ARG A 79 6.81 -7.04 -1.53
CA ARG A 79 7.46 -6.88 -0.22
C ARG A 79 8.65 -5.95 -0.36
N THR A 80 8.83 -5.07 0.61
CA THR A 80 10.04 -4.27 0.77
C THR A 80 10.52 -4.29 2.20
N VAL A 81 11.80 -4.01 2.40
CA VAL A 81 12.44 -3.95 3.72
C VAL A 81 13.09 -2.60 3.84
N ARG A 82 12.76 -1.87 4.90
CA ARG A 82 13.35 -0.56 5.21
C ARG A 82 13.97 -0.54 6.61
N PRO A 83 14.87 0.42 6.88
CA PRO A 83 15.28 0.71 8.24
C PRO A 83 14.06 1.08 9.11
N ASN A 84 13.99 0.50 10.31
CA ASN A 84 12.92 0.77 11.26
C ASN A 84 13.23 2.04 12.06
N ASN A 85 12.83 3.19 11.50
CA ASN A 85 13.03 4.50 12.14
C ASN A 85 12.26 4.68 13.46
N MET A 86 11.28 3.82 13.75
CA MET A 86 10.48 3.86 14.98
C MET A 86 11.13 3.07 16.12
N SER A 87 12.11 2.22 15.82
CA SER A 87 12.77 1.38 16.81
C SER A 87 14.00 2.08 17.40
N GLN A 88 14.13 2.00 18.72
CA GLN A 88 15.33 2.50 19.43
C GLN A 88 16.56 1.59 19.22
N THR A 89 16.39 0.47 18.52
CA THR A 89 17.46 -0.50 18.23
C THR A 89 18.12 -0.18 16.90
N ALA A 90 19.41 0.18 16.95
CA ALA A 90 20.22 0.41 15.76
C ALA A 90 20.24 -0.82 14.84
N GLY A 91 20.00 -0.60 13.54
CA GLY A 91 19.99 -1.66 12.52
C GLY A 91 18.73 -2.53 12.51
N SER A 92 17.69 -2.18 13.27
CA SER A 92 16.39 -2.86 13.14
C SER A 92 15.75 -2.56 11.79
N THR A 93 15.17 -3.58 11.18
CA THR A 93 14.47 -3.48 9.89
C THR A 93 12.97 -3.60 10.10
N TYR A 94 12.21 -3.11 9.12
CA TYR A 94 10.76 -3.19 9.07
C TYR A 94 10.34 -3.67 7.69
N GLU A 95 9.44 -4.65 7.66
CA GLU A 95 8.93 -5.23 6.43
C GLU A 95 7.56 -4.64 6.10
N GLU A 96 7.43 -4.18 4.87
CA GLU A 96 6.20 -3.58 4.36
C GLU A 96 5.73 -4.30 3.10
N LEU A 97 4.42 -4.28 2.91
CA LEU A 97 3.72 -4.78 1.75
C LEU A 97 3.15 -3.61 0.96
N VAL A 98 3.32 -3.65 -0.35
CA VAL A 98 2.63 -2.79 -1.33
C VAL A 98 1.79 -3.70 -2.21
N MET A 99 0.48 -3.49 -2.21
CA MET A 99 -0.48 -4.38 -2.85
C MET A 99 -1.32 -3.65 -3.88
N THR A 100 -1.53 -4.25 -5.06
CA THR A 100 -2.27 -3.62 -6.17
C THR A 100 -3.28 -4.55 -6.83
N ASN A 101 -4.43 -4.01 -7.27
CA ASN A 101 -5.44 -4.78 -8.04
C ASN A 101 -5.13 -4.89 -9.54
N TYR A 102 -3.96 -4.40 -9.96
CA TYR A 102 -3.43 -4.43 -11.32
C TYR A 102 -1.97 -4.88 -11.29
N ASP A 103 -1.44 -5.37 -12.41
CA ASP A 103 -0.02 -5.73 -12.54
C ASP A 103 0.82 -4.47 -12.79
N PRO A 104 1.58 -3.94 -11.81
CA PRO A 104 2.32 -2.70 -11.99
C PRO A 104 3.50 -2.85 -12.96
N ARG A 105 3.89 -4.09 -13.30
CA ARG A 105 4.97 -4.36 -14.26
C ARG A 105 4.53 -4.15 -15.71
N LYS A 106 3.22 -4.11 -15.98
CA LYS A 106 2.64 -3.95 -17.33
C LYS A 106 2.42 -2.48 -17.73
N SER A 107 2.92 -1.52 -16.97
CA SER A 107 2.76 -0.10 -17.32
C SER A 107 3.45 0.21 -18.66
N GLU A 108 2.63 0.43 -19.70
CA GLU A 108 3.01 0.65 -21.11
C GLU A 108 3.81 1.94 -21.37
N ARG A 109 3.92 2.85 -20.38
CA ARG A 109 4.74 4.06 -20.48
C ARG A 109 6.08 3.78 -19.85
N GLY A 110 7.11 3.67 -20.70
CA GLY A 110 8.49 3.35 -20.35
C GLY A 110 8.85 3.73 -18.92
N SER A 111 9.20 2.71 -18.14
CA SER A 111 9.58 2.70 -16.73
C SER A 111 10.61 3.78 -16.38
N HIS A 112 10.16 5.02 -16.24
CA HIS A 112 10.91 6.09 -15.61
C HIS A 112 10.25 6.31 -14.26
N GLN A 113 10.81 5.67 -13.23
CA GLN A 113 10.60 6.12 -11.86
C GLN A 113 10.98 7.60 -11.82
N PHE A 114 10.00 8.48 -11.61
CA PHE A 114 10.28 9.88 -11.33
C PHE A 114 10.84 9.95 -9.91
N THR A 115 12.16 10.03 -9.78
CA THR A 115 12.76 10.43 -8.52
C THR A 115 12.48 11.93 -8.33
N LEU A 116 11.76 12.28 -7.27
CA LEU A 116 11.33 13.66 -6.99
C LEU A 116 12.52 14.62 -6.80
N PHE A 117 13.72 14.08 -6.55
CA PHE A 117 14.96 14.81 -6.25
C PHE A 117 16.17 14.42 -7.11
N SER A 118 15.99 13.79 -8.27
CA SER A 118 17.14 13.37 -9.12
C SER A 118 18.03 14.52 -9.62
N LEU A 119 17.68 15.77 -9.33
CA LEU A 119 18.48 16.95 -9.69
C LEU A 119 19.49 17.39 -8.62
N GLU A 120 19.43 16.88 -7.38
CA GLU A 120 20.20 17.52 -6.29
C GLU A 120 21.03 16.61 -5.38
N ASN A 121 20.90 15.29 -5.37
CA ASN A 121 21.69 14.46 -4.44
C ASN A 121 22.26 13.18 -5.10
N GLU A 122 23.58 13.13 -5.29
CA GLU A 122 24.31 11.97 -5.83
C GLU A 122 24.69 10.91 -4.78
N ASN A 123 24.24 10.97 -3.51
CA ASN A 123 24.86 10.13 -2.46
C ASN A 123 23.98 9.46 -1.39
N ASP A 124 22.64 9.43 -1.47
CA ASP A 124 21.81 8.78 -0.44
C ASP A 124 20.64 7.94 -1.02
N GLU A 125 20.90 7.03 -1.96
CA GLU A 125 19.90 6.03 -2.37
C GLU A 125 20.34 4.63 -1.96
N GLU A 126 20.02 4.23 -0.72
CA GLU A 126 19.67 2.83 -0.50
C GLU A 126 18.43 2.57 -1.36
N GLU A 127 18.64 2.09 -2.58
CA GLU A 127 17.60 1.78 -3.54
C GLU A 127 16.63 0.77 -2.89
N LEU A 128 15.47 1.27 -2.44
CA LEU A 128 14.42 0.46 -1.83
C LEU A 128 14.02 -0.64 -2.81
N ARG A 129 14.36 -1.88 -2.49
CA ARG A 129 14.06 -3.03 -3.34
C ARG A 129 12.65 -3.52 -3.06
N TYR A 130 11.86 -3.63 -4.12
CA TYR A 130 10.53 -4.23 -4.11
C TYR A 130 10.61 -5.63 -4.72
N GLU A 131 10.27 -6.64 -3.94
CA GLU A 131 10.24 -8.04 -4.36
C GLU A 131 8.77 -8.47 -4.57
N LEU A 132 8.43 -8.94 -5.76
CA LEU A 132 7.11 -9.52 -6.02
C LEU A 132 7.01 -10.89 -5.36
N ILE A 133 6.20 -11.01 -4.31
CA ILE A 133 6.04 -12.26 -3.54
C ILE A 133 4.75 -13.01 -3.85
N HIS A 134 3.75 -12.34 -4.44
CA HIS A 134 2.47 -12.97 -4.78
C HIS A 134 1.86 -12.39 -6.05
N ILE A 135 1.27 -13.28 -6.86
CA ILE A 135 0.51 -12.95 -8.08
C ILE A 135 -0.89 -13.54 -7.89
N PRO A 136 -1.97 -12.76 -8.07
CA PRO A 136 -3.32 -13.28 -7.94
C PRO A 136 -3.61 -14.28 -9.05
N ALA A 137 -4.46 -15.26 -8.75
CA ALA A 137 -4.93 -16.20 -9.76
C ALA A 137 -5.68 -15.44 -10.87
N ALA A 138 -5.47 -15.84 -12.13
CA ALA A 138 -6.24 -15.28 -13.24
C ALA A 138 -7.73 -15.59 -13.03
N VAL A 139 -8.55 -14.53 -12.97
CA VAL A 139 -10.01 -14.61 -12.96
C VAL A 139 -10.54 -14.97 -14.34
#